data_AF-A0A9P5WIA5-F1
#
_entry.id   AF-A0A9P5WIA5-F1
#
_cell.length_a   1.000
_cell.length_b   1.000
_cell.length_c   1.000
_cell.angle_alpha   90.00
_cell.angle_beta   90.00
_cell.angle_gamma   90.00
#
_symmetry.space_group_name_H-M   'P 1'
#
loop_
_entity.id
_entity.type
_entity.pdbx_description
1 polymer ?
#
loop_
_entity_poly.entity_id
_entity_poly.type
_entity_poly.pdbx_seq_one_letter_code
_entity_poly.pdbx_strand_id
1 'polypeptide(L)'
;MGATCPLYSMTKFGGYMQRSEDFEGSSAEFLCDAASTTIGSVLGLPPVTVFIESGAGITEGGRTGLTAIFTSILFFITFFFSSIFALFPPWATGPVLIIVGSLMANIANGLIAGIGPYIAIKDGIYLIELISGGRFQSEYKNLRALWSNESFTLEDVLPPWIQKIVIEDVCLRQR
;
A
#
# COMPACT_ATOMS: atom_id res chain seq x y z
N MET A 1 -7.16 -6.90 4.35
CA MET A 1 -6.50 -6.35 3.15
C MET A 1 -5.15 -5.67 3.42
N GLY A 2 -4.77 -5.34 4.66
CA GLY A 2 -3.52 -4.59 4.93
C GLY A 2 -2.21 -5.41 4.91
N ALA A 3 -2.23 -6.72 5.18
CA ALA A 3 -1.00 -7.52 5.31
C ALA A 3 -0.53 -8.15 3.99
N THR A 4 -1.43 -8.37 3.04
CA THR A 4 -1.13 -9.08 1.78
C THR A 4 -0.14 -8.32 0.90
N CYS A 5 -0.32 -7.00 0.70
CA CYS A 5 0.58 -6.22 -0.15
C CYS A 5 2.00 -6.09 0.45
N PRO A 6 2.18 -5.82 1.76
CA PRO A 6 3.48 -5.86 2.41
C PRO A 6 4.17 -7.23 2.30
N LEU A 7 3.47 -8.33 2.62
CA LEU A 7 4.04 -9.69 2.50
C LEU A 7 4.48 -10.00 1.07
N TYR A 8 3.60 -9.75 0.10
CA TYR A 8 3.90 -9.93 -1.32
C TYR A 8 5.08 -9.08 -1.81
N SER A 9 5.19 -7.84 -1.32
CA SER A 9 6.34 -6.99 -1.65
C SER A 9 7.64 -7.57 -1.07
N MET A 10 7.57 -8.14 0.13
CA MET A 10 8.73 -8.66 0.85
C MET A 10 9.25 -9.96 0.23
N THR A 11 8.37 -10.87 -0.17
CA THR A 11 8.74 -12.10 -0.89
C THR A 11 9.39 -11.78 -2.23
N LYS A 12 8.93 -10.72 -2.91
CA LYS A 12 9.56 -10.18 -4.13
C LYS A 12 10.95 -9.60 -3.86
N PHE A 13 11.15 -8.82 -2.80
CA PHE A 13 12.47 -8.31 -2.40
C PHE A 13 13.44 -9.41 -1.96
N GLY A 14 12.92 -10.48 -1.35
CA GLY A 14 13.69 -11.66 -0.95
C GLY A 14 14.10 -12.57 -2.11
N GLY A 15 13.48 -12.41 -3.29
CA GLY A 15 13.75 -13.25 -4.47
C GLY A 15 13.10 -14.64 -4.40
N TYR A 16 12.05 -14.81 -3.60
CA TYR A 16 11.35 -16.09 -3.39
C TYR A 16 10.16 -16.32 -4.33
N MET A 17 9.91 -15.39 -5.26
CA MET A 17 8.83 -15.49 -6.25
C MET A 17 9.26 -16.36 -7.43
N GLN A 18 8.64 -17.53 -7.59
CA GLN A 18 8.78 -18.39 -8.77
C GLN A 18 7.94 -17.82 -9.95
N ARG A 19 8.07 -18.38 -11.15
CA ARG A 19 7.36 -17.94 -12.37
C ARG A 19 5.84 -18.20 -12.35
N SER A 20 5.35 -18.99 -11.41
CA SER A 20 3.94 -19.04 -11.02
C SER A 20 3.75 -17.98 -9.94
N GLU A 21 2.71 -17.17 -9.98
CA GLU A 21 2.46 -16.06 -9.02
C GLU A 21 2.27 -16.50 -7.55
N ASP A 22 2.68 -17.73 -7.20
CA ASP A 22 2.63 -18.31 -5.88
C ASP A 22 4.03 -18.79 -5.45
N PHE A 23 4.32 -18.60 -4.18
CA PHE A 23 5.61 -18.93 -3.56
C PHE A 23 5.41 -20.11 -2.60
N GLU A 24 6.39 -21.02 -2.57
CA GLU A 24 6.28 -22.23 -1.77
C GLU A 24 6.24 -21.87 -0.27
N GLY A 25 5.11 -22.16 0.39
CA GLY A 25 4.87 -21.76 1.78
C GLY A 25 4.00 -20.52 1.97
N SER A 26 3.38 -19.97 0.92
CA SER A 26 2.46 -18.81 0.98
C SER A 26 1.37 -18.93 2.04
N SER A 27 0.71 -20.10 2.13
CA SER A 27 -0.27 -20.35 3.19
C SER A 27 0.33 -20.30 4.59
N ALA A 28 1.57 -20.78 4.78
CA ALA A 28 2.23 -20.76 6.09
C ALA A 28 2.63 -19.34 6.51
N GLU A 29 3.03 -18.49 5.57
CA GLU A 29 3.35 -17.08 5.82
C GLU A 29 2.11 -16.30 6.28
N PHE A 30 0.98 -16.44 5.57
CA PHE A 30 -0.28 -15.81 5.99
C PHE A 30 -0.82 -16.35 7.32
N LEU A 31 -0.67 -17.65 7.58
CA LEU A 31 -1.02 -18.23 8.88
C LEU A 31 -0.15 -17.68 10.01
N CYS A 32 1.14 -17.45 9.75
CA CYS A 32 2.06 -16.87 10.73
C CYS A 32 1.69 -15.42 11.08
N ASP A 33 1.37 -14.59 10.09
CA ASP A 33 0.90 -13.20 10.28
C ASP A 33 -0.41 -13.16 11.07
N ALA A 34 -1.37 -14.01 10.72
CA ALA A 34 -2.63 -14.14 11.42
C ALA A 34 -2.45 -14.64 12.87
N ALA A 35 -1.59 -15.63 13.09
CA ALA A 35 -1.29 -16.14 14.43
C ALA A 35 -0.61 -15.08 15.30
N SER A 36 0.39 -14.37 14.75
CA SER A 36 1.08 -13.27 15.43
C SER A 36 0.11 -12.16 15.84
N THR A 37 -0.76 -11.72 14.93
CA THR A 37 -1.77 -10.69 15.21
C THR A 37 -2.81 -11.17 16.23
N THR A 38 -3.23 -12.44 16.17
CA THR A 38 -4.20 -12.99 17.13
C THR A 38 -3.61 -13.04 18.54
N ILE A 39 -2.38 -13.54 18.68
CA ILE A 39 -1.68 -13.59 19.97
C ILE A 39 -1.42 -12.17 20.48
N GLY A 40 -0.99 -11.25 19.60
CA GLY A 40 -0.77 -9.85 19.95
C GLY A 40 -2.04 -9.15 20.41
N SER A 41 -3.16 -9.37 19.73
CA SER A 41 -4.46 -8.78 20.09
C SER A 41 -4.97 -9.29 21.43
N VAL A 42 -4.76 -10.57 21.77
CA VAL A 42 -5.09 -11.12 23.09
C VAL A 42 -4.28 -10.42 24.19
N LEU A 43 -3.05 -10.01 23.89
CA LEU A 43 -2.19 -9.25 24.81
C LEU A 43 -2.46 -7.71 24.77
N GLY A 44 -3.41 -7.24 23.97
CA GLY A 44 -3.74 -5.82 23.82
C GLY A 44 -2.74 -5.02 22.97
N LEU A 45 -1.93 -5.69 22.15
CA LEU A 45 -0.97 -5.06 21.24
C LEU A 45 -1.65 -4.62 19.94
N PRO A 46 -1.12 -3.58 19.25
CA PRO A 46 -1.55 -3.26 17.89
C PRO A 46 -1.28 -4.44 16.93
N PRO A 47 -1.95 -4.49 15.77
CA PRO A 47 -1.75 -5.57 14.79
C PRO A 47 -0.27 -5.67 14.39
N VAL A 48 0.29 -6.88 14.52
CA VAL A 48 1.70 -7.17 14.25
C VAL A 48 1.79 -7.74 12.84
N THR A 49 2.10 -6.88 11.88
CA THR A 49 2.27 -7.21 10.45
C THR A 49 3.69 -6.91 10.00
N VAL A 50 4.10 -7.48 8.87
CA VAL A 50 5.38 -7.12 8.23
C VAL A 50 5.40 -5.66 7.79
N PHE A 51 6.52 -4.99 8.04
CA PHE A 51 6.73 -3.58 7.69
C PHE A 51 7.51 -3.45 6.38
N ILE A 52 7.04 -2.58 5.48
CA ILE A 52 7.69 -2.32 4.19
C ILE A 52 9.14 -1.80 4.34
N GLU A 53 9.42 -1.06 5.41
CA GLU A 53 10.75 -0.51 5.70
C GLU A 53 11.77 -1.61 6.01
N SER A 54 11.31 -2.75 6.53
CA SER A 54 12.18 -3.90 6.77
C SER A 54 12.71 -4.50 5.45
N GLY A 55 12.13 -4.15 4.30
CA GLY A 55 12.65 -4.53 2.99
C GLY A 55 14.07 -4.04 2.74
N ALA A 56 14.44 -2.88 3.30
CA ALA A 56 15.81 -2.38 3.25
C ALA A 56 16.80 -3.38 3.88
N GLY A 57 16.45 -3.99 5.02
CA GLY A 57 17.27 -5.01 5.66
C GLY A 57 17.43 -6.30 4.83
N ILE A 58 16.41 -6.68 4.04
CA ILE A 58 16.51 -7.82 3.12
C ILE A 58 17.44 -7.51 1.96
N THR A 59 17.41 -6.27 1.45
CA THR A 59 18.32 -5.83 0.37
C THR A 59 19.78 -5.80 0.81
N GLU A 60 20.06 -5.52 2.08
CA GLU A 60 21.40 -5.55 2.68
C GLU A 60 21.90 -6.97 3.01
N GLY A 61 21.09 -8.01 2.77
CA GLY A 61 21.50 -9.41 2.95
C GLY A 61 20.82 -10.13 4.12
N GLY A 62 19.88 -9.48 4.82
CA GLY A 62 19.06 -10.07 5.88
C GLY A 62 17.97 -11.03 5.38
N ARG A 63 18.33 -11.96 4.49
CA ARG A 63 17.41 -12.94 3.87
C ARG A 63 17.16 -14.18 4.73
N THR A 64 17.93 -14.33 5.82
CA THR A 64 17.78 -15.46 6.74
C THR A 64 16.88 -15.07 7.91
N GLY A 65 16.03 -15.99 8.39
CA GLY A 65 15.21 -15.77 9.59
C GLY A 65 16.03 -15.51 10.87
N LEU A 66 17.35 -15.69 10.82
CA LEU A 66 18.25 -15.43 11.94
C LEU A 66 18.27 -13.94 12.32
N THR A 67 18.18 -13.03 11.34
CA THR A 67 18.13 -11.57 11.60
C THR A 67 16.88 -11.19 12.39
N ALA A 68 15.74 -11.81 12.07
CA ALA A 68 14.49 -11.62 12.81
C ALA A 68 14.60 -12.13 14.26
N ILE A 69 15.23 -13.30 14.47
CA ILE A 69 15.48 -13.85 15.81
C ILE A 69 16.34 -12.90 16.63
N PHE A 70 17.49 -12.45 16.11
CA PHE A 70 18.35 -11.50 16.80
C PHE A 70 17.60 -10.20 17.10
N THR A 71 16.89 -9.63 16.13
CA THR A 71 16.10 -8.40 16.33
C THR A 71 15.09 -8.56 17.47
N SER A 72 14.38 -9.69 17.53
CA SER A 72 13.40 -9.97 18.60
C SER A 72 14.06 -10.11 19.97
N ILE A 73 15.23 -10.75 20.06
CA ILE A 73 15.98 -10.91 21.32
C ILE A 73 16.50 -9.55 21.81
N LEU A 74 17.07 -8.73 20.92
CA LEU A 74 17.53 -7.39 21.28
C LEU A 74 16.35 -6.50 21.74
N PHE A 75 15.19 -6.61 21.09
CA PHE A 75 14.00 -5.88 21.50
C PHE A 75 13.47 -6.36 22.86
N PHE A 76 13.51 -7.67 23.11
CA PHE A 76 13.15 -8.26 24.41
C PHE A 76 14.09 -7.81 25.53
N ILE A 77 15.40 -7.74 25.27
CA ILE A 77 16.38 -7.19 26.22
C ILE A 77 16.08 -5.71 26.50
N THR A 78 15.72 -4.94 25.46
CA THR A 78 15.38 -3.51 25.59
C THR A 78 14.18 -3.28 26.50
N PHE A 79 13.24 -4.23 26.61
CA PHE A 79 12.10 -4.14 27.54
C PHE A 79 12.56 -3.98 29.01
N PHE A 80 13.63 -4.65 29.43
CA PHE A 80 14.19 -4.47 30.79
C PHE A 80 14.83 -3.09 30.99
N PHE A 81 15.32 -2.47 29.91
CA PHE A 81 15.85 -1.11 29.92
C PHE A 81 14.77 -0.03 29.74
N SER A 82 13.51 -0.40 29.52
CA SER A 82 12.39 0.55 29.38
C SER A 82 12.27 1.50 30.57
N SER A 83 12.51 1.01 31.79
CA SER A 83 12.48 1.84 33.01
C SER A 83 13.55 2.93 33.03
N ILE A 84 14.67 2.75 32.33
CA ILE A 84 15.73 3.76 32.18
C ILE A 84 15.32 4.84 31.17
N PHE A 85 14.51 4.50 30.17
CA PHE A 85 14.01 5.48 29.20
C PHE A 85 12.98 6.45 29.77
N ALA A 86 12.30 6.08 30.87
CA ALA A 86 11.37 6.96 31.58
C ALA A 86 12.04 8.21 32.20
N LEU A 87 13.38 8.24 32.31
CA LEU A 87 14.13 9.41 32.77
C LEU A 87 14.39 10.45 31.68
N PHE A 88 14.14 10.13 30.40
CA PHE A 88 14.35 11.09 29.32
C PHE A 88 13.27 12.17 29.31
N PRO A 89 13.66 13.44 29.15
CA PRO A 89 12.70 14.52 29.23
C PRO A 89 11.82 14.58 27.95
N PRO A 90 10.54 14.97 28.06
CA PRO A 90 9.58 14.88 26.94
C PRO A 90 9.91 15.77 25.72
N TRP A 91 10.77 16.77 25.88
CA TRP A 91 11.17 17.64 24.78
C TRP A 91 12.13 16.97 23.79
N ALA A 92 12.76 15.86 24.17
CA ALA A 92 13.70 15.13 23.32
C ALA A 92 13.01 14.32 22.21
N THR A 93 11.76 13.88 22.40
CA THR A 93 11.01 13.06 21.42
C THR A 93 10.32 13.88 20.35
N GLY A 94 10.08 15.17 20.59
CA GLY A 94 9.48 16.11 19.64
C GLY A 94 10.17 16.17 18.27
N PRO A 95 11.49 16.45 18.18
CA PRO A 95 12.17 16.59 16.88
C PRO A 95 12.14 15.32 16.04
N VAL A 96 12.18 14.13 16.66
CA VAL A 96 12.10 12.85 15.95
C VAL A 96 10.75 12.69 15.26
N LEU A 97 9.65 13.01 15.96
CA LEU A 97 8.30 12.93 15.39
C LEU A 97 8.09 13.93 14.24
N ILE A 98 8.69 15.12 14.32
CA ILE A 98 8.63 16.12 13.25
C ILE A 98 9.34 15.61 11.99
N ILE A 99 10.52 15.00 12.13
CA ILE A 99 11.28 14.45 11.00
C ILE A 99 10.50 13.31 10.34
N VAL A 100 10.01 12.34 11.12
CA VAL A 100 9.20 11.21 10.60
C VAL A 100 7.93 11.72 9.93
N GLY A 101 7.24 12.69 10.53
CA GLY A 101 6.04 13.31 9.94
C GLY A 101 6.33 13.99 8.62
N SER A 102 7.46 14.71 8.50
CA SER A 102 7.86 15.35 7.24
C SER A 102 8.25 14.35 6.15
N LEU A 103 8.87 13.21 6.50
CA LEU A 103 9.17 12.12 5.58
C LEU A 103 7.87 11.51 5.01
N MET A 104 6.88 11.24 5.88
CA MET A 104 5.58 10.73 5.45
C MET A 104 4.79 11.74 4.60
N ALA A 105 4.86 13.03 4.93
CA ALA A 105 4.22 14.09 4.14
C ALA A 105 4.81 14.21 2.72
N ASN A 106 6.11 13.97 2.55
CA ASN A 106 6.73 13.95 1.22
C ASN A 106 6.18 12.82 0.32
N ILE A 107 5.94 11.64 0.89
CA ILE A 107 5.34 10.51 0.17
C ILE A 107 3.89 10.84 -0.24
N ALA A 108 3.12 11.49 0.64
CA ALA A 108 1.75 11.91 0.35
C ALA A 108 1.69 12.95 -0.80
N ASN A 109 2.64 13.88 -0.84
CA ASN A 109 2.75 14.84 -1.96
C ASN A 109 3.08 14.14 -3.29
N GLY A 110 3.88 13.07 -3.28
CA GLY A 110 4.12 12.22 -4.45
C GLY A 110 2.86 11.50 -4.97
N LEU A 111 1.97 11.09 -4.06
CA LEU A 111 0.69 10.47 -4.40
C LEU A 111 -0.28 11.49 -5.04
N ILE A 112 -0.41 12.68 -4.45
CA ILE A 112 -1.28 13.76 -4.97
C ILE A 112 -0.74 14.30 -6.31
N ALA A 113 0.58 14.41 -6.45
CA ALA A 113 1.23 14.76 -7.71
C ALA A 113 1.15 13.65 -8.78
N GLY A 114 0.84 12.40 -8.41
CA GLY A 114 0.61 11.29 -9.35
C GLY A 114 -0.85 11.14 -9.77
N ILE A 115 -1.78 11.26 -8.81
CA ILE A 115 -3.23 11.15 -9.04
C ILE A 115 -3.77 12.34 -9.83
N GLY A 116 -3.31 13.55 -9.54
CA GLY A 116 -3.72 14.78 -10.24
C GLY A 116 -3.50 14.75 -11.77
N PRO A 117 -2.28 14.48 -12.27
CA PRO A 117 -2.04 14.36 -13.70
C PRO A 117 -2.69 13.12 -14.31
N TYR A 118 -2.86 12.02 -13.56
CA TYR A 118 -3.58 10.84 -14.07
C TYR A 118 -5.06 11.16 -14.37
N ILE A 119 -5.72 11.92 -13.50
CA ILE A 119 -7.09 12.41 -13.71
C ILE A 119 -7.13 13.38 -14.91
N ALA A 120 -6.20 14.33 -14.98
CA ALA A 120 -6.14 15.28 -16.09
C ALA A 120 -5.88 14.60 -17.46
N ILE A 121 -5.03 13.58 -17.50
CA ILE A 121 -4.76 12.79 -18.72
C ILE A 121 -5.99 11.95 -19.09
N LYS A 122 -6.68 11.33 -18.13
CA LYS A 122 -7.89 10.55 -18.36
C LYS A 122 -9.03 11.42 -18.91
N ASP A 123 -9.30 12.55 -18.27
CA ASP A 123 -10.36 13.47 -18.66
C ASP A 123 -10.04 14.15 -20.01
N GLY A 124 -8.77 14.47 -20.24
CA GLY A 124 -8.28 14.97 -21.53
C GLY A 124 -8.49 13.96 -22.66
N ILE A 125 -8.13 12.70 -22.46
CA ILE A 125 -8.34 11.63 -23.46
C ILE A 125 -9.83 11.40 -23.70
N TYR A 126 -10.67 11.41 -22.66
CA TYR A 126 -12.10 11.24 -22.79
C TYR A 126 -12.73 12.38 -23.61
N LEU A 127 -12.29 13.63 -23.40
CA LEU A 127 -12.72 14.75 -24.25
C LEU A 127 -12.26 14.59 -25.70
N ILE A 128 -11.04 14.11 -25.94
CA ILE A 128 -10.53 13.88 -27.29
C ILE A 128 -11.36 12.78 -27.98
N GLU A 129 -11.73 11.70 -27.28
CA GLU A 129 -12.61 10.67 -27.82
C GLU A 129 -14.03 11.18 -28.10
N LEU A 130 -14.57 12.02 -27.20
CA LEU A 130 -15.89 12.63 -27.34
C LEU A 130 -15.95 13.56 -28.57
N ILE A 131 -14.89 14.36 -28.79
CA ILE A 131 -14.78 15.27 -29.93
C ILE A 131 -14.44 14.51 -31.22
N SER A 132 -13.66 13.43 -31.15
CA SER A 132 -13.20 12.67 -32.31
C SER A 132 -14.20 11.63 -32.83
N GLY A 133 -15.32 11.40 -32.16
CA GLY A 133 -16.37 10.49 -32.64
C GLY A 133 -15.88 9.06 -32.89
N GLY A 134 -14.87 8.61 -32.15
CA GLY A 134 -14.33 7.24 -32.24
C GLY A 134 -13.36 6.94 -33.40
N ARG A 135 -12.90 7.96 -34.15
CA ARG A 135 -11.94 7.77 -35.27
C ARG A 135 -10.50 7.46 -34.85
N PHE A 136 -10.08 7.81 -33.63
CA PHE A 136 -8.80 7.40 -33.04
C PHE A 136 -9.03 6.32 -31.98
N GLN A 137 -8.67 5.07 -32.26
CA GLN A 137 -8.48 4.05 -31.22
C GLN A 137 -6.99 4.02 -30.89
N SER A 138 -6.59 4.31 -29.64
CA SER A 138 -5.18 4.20 -29.26
C SER A 138 -4.82 2.75 -28.93
N GLU A 139 -3.67 2.29 -29.43
CA GLU A 139 -3.08 0.95 -29.20
C GLU A 139 -2.94 0.58 -27.70
N TYR A 140 -3.12 1.54 -26.80
CA TYR A 140 -3.02 1.38 -25.35
C TYR A 140 -4.31 0.88 -24.67
N LYS A 141 -5.40 0.67 -25.41
CA LYS A 141 -6.70 0.23 -24.86
C LYS A 141 -6.63 -1.10 -24.11
N ASN A 142 -5.79 -2.02 -24.58
CA ASN A 142 -5.58 -3.33 -23.94
C ASN A 142 -4.77 -3.27 -22.64
N LEU A 143 -3.91 -2.26 -22.47
CA LEU A 143 -3.10 -2.08 -21.25
C LEU A 143 -3.85 -1.28 -20.17
N ARG A 144 -4.83 -0.46 -20.57
CA ARG A 144 -5.68 0.34 -19.68
C ARG A 144 -6.60 -0.54 -18.81
N ALA A 145 -7.01 -1.70 -19.30
CA ALA A 145 -7.87 -2.64 -18.58
C ALA A 145 -7.19 -3.30 -17.37
N LEU A 146 -5.86 -3.42 -17.37
CA LEU A 146 -5.09 -4.08 -16.30
C LEU A 146 -4.93 -3.21 -15.04
N TRP A 147 -4.86 -1.88 -15.19
CA TRP A 147 -4.67 -0.93 -14.09
C TRP A 147 -5.97 -0.25 -13.62
N SER A 148 -7.05 -0.34 -14.42
CA SER A 148 -8.34 0.28 -14.13
C SER A 148 -9.14 -0.44 -13.04
N ASN A 149 -8.81 -1.69 -12.72
CA ASN A 149 -9.65 -2.52 -11.84
C ASN A 149 -9.29 -2.42 -10.35
N GLU A 150 -8.20 -1.72 -9.99
CA GLU A 150 -7.78 -1.50 -8.59
C GLU A 150 -7.93 -0.04 -8.13
N SER A 151 -8.54 0.83 -8.92
CA SER A 151 -8.65 2.25 -8.59
C SER A 151 -10.06 2.61 -8.16
N PHE A 152 -10.18 2.95 -6.87
CA PHE A 152 -11.24 3.75 -6.23
C PHE A 152 -12.31 4.27 -7.21
N THR A 153 -13.48 3.62 -7.17
CA THR A 153 -14.62 3.91 -8.03
C THR A 153 -15.15 5.31 -7.78
N LEU A 154 -15.33 6.05 -8.88
CA LEU A 154 -15.87 7.42 -9.01
C LEU A 154 -17.32 7.61 -8.49
N GLU A 155 -17.88 6.63 -7.78
CA GLU A 155 -19.20 6.71 -7.14
C GLU A 155 -19.16 7.51 -5.83
N ASP A 156 -18.01 7.57 -5.13
CA ASP A 156 -17.90 8.22 -3.82
C ASP A 156 -17.69 9.75 -3.87
N VAL A 157 -17.41 10.32 -5.04
CA VAL A 157 -17.05 11.75 -5.20
C VAL A 157 -18.13 12.57 -5.91
N LEU A 158 -19.06 11.93 -6.63
CA LEU A 158 -20.06 12.64 -7.41
C LEU A 158 -21.36 12.86 -6.61
N PRO A 159 -21.88 14.08 -6.56
CA PRO A 159 -23.14 14.34 -5.89
C PRO A 159 -24.30 13.62 -6.63
N PRO A 160 -25.33 13.13 -5.92
CA PRO A 160 -26.34 12.18 -6.43
C PRO A 160 -27.10 12.61 -7.70
N TRP A 161 -27.09 13.92 -8.02
CA TRP A 161 -27.80 14.48 -9.16
C TRP A 161 -27.04 14.34 -10.49
N ILE A 162 -25.70 14.23 -10.47
CA ILE A 162 -24.90 13.98 -11.69
C ILE A 162 -24.99 12.50 -12.10
N GLN A 163 -25.11 11.59 -11.13
CA GLN A 163 -25.26 10.15 -11.40
C GLN A 163 -26.49 9.86 -12.28
N LYS A 164 -27.61 10.58 -12.05
CA LYS A 164 -28.81 10.40 -12.87
C LYS A 164 -28.64 10.80 -14.33
N ILE A 165 -27.92 11.89 -14.59
CA ILE A 165 -27.71 12.40 -15.95
C ILE A 165 -26.78 11.46 -16.74
N VAL A 166 -25.70 11.01 -16.10
CA VAL A 166 -24.71 10.12 -16.75
C VAL A 166 -25.30 8.73 -17.02
N ILE A 167 -26.13 8.20 -16.11
CA ILE A 167 -26.80 6.91 -16.31
C ILE A 167 -27.89 6.99 -17.41
N GLU A 168 -28.63 8.11 -17.51
CA GLU A 168 -29.62 8.32 -18.58
C GLU A 168 -28.97 8.36 -19.98
N ASP A 169 -27.85 9.05 -20.14
CA ASP A 169 -27.15 9.15 -21.43
C ASP A 169 -26.55 7.80 -21.89
N VAL A 170 -26.06 6.98 -20.95
CA VAL A 170 -25.57 5.62 -21.25
C VAL A 170 -26.72 4.68 -21.64
N CYS A 171 -27.88 4.82 -21.00
CA CYS A 171 -29.06 3.98 -21.29
C CYS A 171 -29.72 4.35 -22.63
N LEU A 172 -29.71 5.62 -23.02
CA LEU A 172 -30.25 6.09 -24.31
C LEU A 172 -29.38 5.71 -25.52
N ARG A 173 -28.08 5.45 -25.32
CA ARG A 173 -27.16 5.10 -26.42
C ARG A 173 -26.99 3.59 -26.67
N GLN A 174 -27.65 2.76 -25.86
CA GLN A 174 -27.72 1.29 -26.01
C GLN A 174 -29.07 0.83 -26.60
N ARG A 175 -29.88 1.76 -27.14
CA ARG A 175 -31.08 1.47 -27.92
C ARG A 175 -30.91 1.84 -29.39
#